data_AF-A0A949B2Y4-F1
#
_entry.id   AF-A0A949B2Y4-F1
#
_cell.length_a   1.000
_cell.length_b   1.000
_cell.length_c   1.000
_cell.angle_alpha   90.00
_cell.angle_beta   90.00
_cell.angle_gamma   90.00
#
_symmetry.space_group_name_H-M   'P 1'
#
loop_
_entity.id
_entity.type
_entity.pdbx_description
1 polymer ?
#
loop_
_entity_poly.entity_id
_entity_poly.type
_entity_poly.pdbx_seq_one_letter_code
_entity_poly.pdbx_strand_id
1 'polypeptide(L)'
;MPEHDSNCTTKKIQVGGQAVLEGVMMRSKRFWAIAVRRPDQTISTKIFKEISLMSKKKVLGFFFIRGIVALGENLVLGFKALSQS
;
A
#
# COMPACT_ATOMS: atom_id res chain seq x y z
N MET A 1 36.57 14.82 9.25
CA MET A 1 35.95 13.52 8.94
C MET A 1 35.56 12.88 10.27
N PRO A 2 34.28 12.86 10.67
CA PRO A 2 33.91 12.27 11.95
C PRO A 2 33.63 10.76 11.78
N GLU A 3 34.52 9.98 12.40
CA GLU A 3 34.31 8.91 13.38
C GLU A 3 33.14 7.92 13.18
N HIS A 4 33.50 6.64 13.16
CA HIS A 4 32.68 5.45 12.90
C HIS A 4 32.22 4.83 14.24
N ASP A 5 31.03 5.18 14.73
CA ASP A 5 30.44 4.57 15.95
C ASP A 5 29.79 3.20 15.65
N SER A 6 30.38 2.16 16.22
CA SER A 6 30.21 0.74 15.83
C SER A 6 29.25 -0.07 16.71
N ASN A 7 28.15 0.53 17.24
CA ASN A 7 27.09 -0.25 17.89
C ASN A 7 25.67 0.38 17.77
N CYS A 8 25.30 0.80 16.56
CA CYS A 8 23.93 1.19 16.25
C CYS A 8 23.17 0.00 15.65
N THR A 9 22.21 -0.58 16.39
CA THR A 9 21.16 -1.41 15.80
C THR A 9 20.29 -0.53 14.91
N THR A 10 20.82 -0.18 13.73
CA THR A 10 20.18 0.68 12.74
C THR A 10 19.05 -0.12 12.09
N LYS A 11 17.88 -0.07 12.71
CA LYS A 11 16.65 -0.53 12.07
C LYS A 11 16.50 0.24 10.76
N LYS A 12 16.74 -0.42 9.62
CA LYS A 12 16.59 0.22 8.29
C LYS A 12 15.16 0.72 8.15
N ILE A 13 14.99 2.04 8.23
CA ILE A 13 13.70 2.68 7.98
C ILE A 13 13.57 2.82 6.47
N GLN A 14 12.67 2.04 5.87
CA GLN A 14 12.32 2.24 4.47
C GLN A 14 11.50 3.52 4.34
N VAL A 15 12.08 4.51 3.66
CA VAL A 15 11.42 5.76 3.29
C VAL A 15 11.46 5.85 1.78
N GLY A 16 10.29 6.00 1.16
CA GLY A 16 10.13 6.22 -0.27
C GLY A 16 9.75 7.66 -0.57
N GLY A 17 10.14 8.15 -1.74
CA GLY A 17 9.72 9.44 -2.26
C GLY A 17 8.77 9.27 -3.44
N GLN A 18 7.80 10.18 -3.56
CA GLN A 18 6.96 10.32 -4.75
C GLN A 18 6.90 11.80 -5.13
N ALA A 19 7.04 12.09 -6.43
CA ALA A 19 6.81 13.42 -6.96
C ALA A 19 5.29 13.68 -7.07
N VAL A 20 4.87 14.86 -6.62
CA VAL A 20 3.48 15.34 -6.74
C VAL A 20 3.48 16.64 -7.54
N LEU A 21 2.31 17.03 -8.06
CA LEU A 21 2.17 18.09 -9.07
C LEU A 21 2.89 19.41 -8.72
N GLU A 22 2.92 19.78 -7.43
CA GLU A 22 3.51 21.04 -6.96
C GLU A 22 4.53 20.83 -5.82
N GLY A 23 5.15 19.65 -5.75
CA GLY A 23 6.17 19.38 -4.74
C GLY A 23 6.53 17.91 -4.55
N VAL A 24 6.85 17.54 -3.31
CA VAL A 24 7.41 16.22 -2.98
C VAL A 24 6.64 15.57 -1.84
N MET A 25 6.37 14.28 -1.97
CA MET A 25 5.86 13.42 -0.92
C MET A 25 6.95 12.46 -0.45
N MET A 26 7.11 12.30 0.86
CA MET A 26 7.94 11.26 1.48
C MET A 26 7.03 10.34 2.29
N ARG A 27 7.20 9.02 2.16
CA ARG A 27 6.41 8.02 2.89
C ARG A 27 7.31 7.02 3.60
N SER A 28 7.04 6.84 4.89
CA SER A 28 7.56 5.79 5.75
C SER A 28 6.44 4.83 6.14
N LYS A 29 6.76 3.70 6.76
CA LYS A 29 5.82 2.62 7.09
C LYS A 29 4.60 3.02 7.94
N ARG A 30 4.69 4.14 8.67
CA ARG A 30 3.64 4.61 9.61
C ARG A 30 3.25 6.06 9.41
N PHE A 31 3.95 6.77 8.53
CA PHE A 31 3.83 8.21 8.38
C PHE A 31 4.16 8.58 6.95
N TRP A 32 3.47 9.58 6.41
CA TRP A 32 3.86 10.20 5.17
C TRP A 32 3.76 11.72 5.32
N ALA A 33 4.62 12.43 4.63
CA ALA A 33 4.70 13.87 4.64
C ALA A 33 4.66 14.38 3.21
N ILE A 34 4.07 15.56 3.02
CA ILE A 34 4.03 16.23 1.73
C ILE A 34 4.45 17.68 1.91
N ALA A 35 5.29 18.16 0.99
CA ALA A 35 5.67 19.55 0.85
C ALA A 35 5.15 20.03 -0.50
N VAL A 36 4.30 21.06 -0.52
CA VAL A 36 3.77 21.65 -1.76
C VAL A 36 3.94 23.16 -1.76
N ARG A 37 4.18 23.71 -2.95
CA ARG A 37 4.17 25.16 -3.17
C ARG A 37 2.72 25.62 -3.29
N ARG A 38 2.37 26.65 -2.53
CA ARG A 38 1.06 27.32 -2.60
C ARG A 38 1.10 28.47 -3.61
N PRO A 39 -0.06 28.91 -4.12
CA PRO A 39 -0.14 30.05 -5.04
C PRO A 39 0.29 31.38 -4.39
N ASP A 40 0.28 31.46 -3.05
CA ASP A 40 0.84 32.58 -2.26
C ASP A 40 2.39 32.58 -2.21
N GLN A 41 3.03 31.71 -3.01
CA GLN A 41 4.47 31.47 -3.06
C GLN A 41 5.09 30.87 -1.79
N THR A 42 4.28 30.48 -0.81
CA THR A 42 4.77 29.81 0.41
C THR A 42 4.89 28.30 0.24
N ILE A 43 5.71 27.65 1.06
CA ILE A 43 5.84 26.20 1.10
C ILE A 43 5.01 25.68 2.27
N SER A 44 4.01 24.85 1.97
CA SER A 44 3.22 24.17 2.99
C SER A 44 3.73 22.75 3.18
N THR A 45 4.13 22.42 4.41
CA THR A 45 4.45 21.05 4.81
C THR A 45 3.34 20.48 5.69
N LYS A 46 2.95 19.24 5.43
CA LYS A 46 1.97 18.51 6.24
C LYS A 46 2.46 17.09 6.49
N ILE A 47 2.32 16.62 7.73
CA ILE A 47 2.68 15.28 8.16
C ILE A 47 1.40 14.53 8.52
N PHE A 48 1.26 13.33 7.98
CA PHE A 48 0.13 12.46 8.16
C PHE A 48 0.58 11.14 8.78
N LYS A 49 -0.17 10.66 9.76
CA LYS A 49 0.00 9.31 10.31
C LYS A 49 -0.69 8.31 9.39
N GLU A 50 0.09 7.42 8.79
CA GLU A 50 -0.44 6.28 8.05
C GLU A 50 -1.00 5.28 9.06
N ILE A 51 -2.29 5.42 9.35
CA ILE A 51 -3.04 4.35 10.01
C ILE A 51 -3.11 3.23 8.97
N SER A 52 -2.51 2.08 9.27
CA SER A 52 -2.45 0.91 8.40
C SER A 52 -3.86 0.35 8.08
N LEU A 53 -4.62 1.06 7.25
CA LEU A 53 -5.88 0.59 6.68
C LEU A 53 -5.63 -0.61 5.74
N MET A 54 -4.38 -0.81 5.28
CA MET A 54 -3.99 -1.97 4.50
C MET A 54 -3.84 -3.25 5.35
N SER A 55 -3.67 -3.13 6.68
CA SER A 55 -3.79 -4.28 7.59
C SER A 55 -5.25 -4.70 7.85
N LYS A 56 -6.25 -3.98 7.30
CA LYS A 56 -7.69 -4.25 7.48
C LYS A 56 -8.36 -5.03 6.32
N LYS A 57 -7.63 -5.61 5.36
CA LYS A 57 -8.24 -6.10 4.10
C LYS A 57 -8.97 -7.47 4.21
N LYS A 58 -10.04 -7.54 5.02
CA LYS A 58 -11.20 -8.44 4.83
C LYS A 58 -11.72 -8.42 3.38
N VAL A 59 -11.58 -7.26 2.72
CA VAL A 59 -11.97 -7.05 1.31
C VAL A 59 -11.19 -7.95 0.35
N LEU A 60 -9.90 -8.20 0.59
CA LEU A 60 -9.13 -9.12 -0.26
C LEU A 60 -9.60 -10.56 -0.08
N GLY A 61 -9.95 -10.94 1.15
CA GLY A 61 -10.61 -12.21 1.45
C GLY A 61 -11.93 -12.37 0.71
N PHE A 62 -12.76 -11.32 0.65
CA PHE A 62 -14.01 -11.34 -0.12
C PHE A 62 -13.81 -11.59 -1.62
N PHE A 63 -12.84 -10.91 -2.25
CA PHE A 63 -12.52 -11.17 -3.67
C PHE A 63 -12.05 -12.60 -3.91
N PHE A 64 -11.26 -13.14 -2.99
CA PHE A 64 -10.74 -14.51 -3.10
C PHE A 64 -11.84 -15.57 -2.92
N ILE A 65 -12.67 -15.40 -1.90
CA ILE A 65 -13.81 -16.30 -1.63
C ILE A 65 -14.79 -16.26 -2.81
N ARG A 66 -15.10 -15.07 -3.34
CA ARG A 66 -15.94 -14.91 -4.53
C ARG A 66 -15.35 -15.62 -5.76
N GLY A 67 -14.03 -15.61 -5.93
CA GLY A 67 -13.34 -16.33 -7.00
C GLY A 67 -13.50 -17.85 -6.89
N ILE A 68 -13.34 -18.42 -5.69
CA ILE A 68 -13.47 -19.88 -5.45
C ILE A 68 -14.90 -20.36 -5.71
N VAL A 69 -15.90 -19.61 -5.26
CA VAL A 69 -17.31 -19.97 -5.48
C VAL A 69 -17.63 -20.01 -6.98
N ALA A 70 -17.24 -18.99 -7.73
CA ALA A 70 -17.49 -18.93 -9.18
C ALA A 70 -16.79 -20.09 -9.94
N LEU A 71 -15.60 -20.49 -9.50
CA LEU A 71 -14.89 -21.62 -10.08
C LEU A 71 -15.62 -22.95 -9.79
N GLY A 72 -16.09 -23.14 -8.56
CA GLY A 72 -16.85 -24.32 -8.16
C GLY A 72 -18.17 -24.46 -8.94
N GLU A 73 -18.92 -23.38 -9.10
CA GLU A 73 -20.16 -23.36 -9.89
C GLU A 73 -19.91 -23.76 -11.35
N ASN A 74 -18.88 -23.20 -11.98
CA ASN A 74 -18.52 -23.54 -13.35
C ASN A 74 -18.07 -24.99 -13.50
N LEU A 75 -17.36 -25.53 -12.50
CA LEU A 75 -16.92 -26.92 -12.50
C LEU A 75 -18.12 -27.89 -12.44
N VAL A 76 -19.08 -27.63 -11.55
CA VAL A 76 -20.30 -28.43 -11.42
C VAL A 76 -21.13 -28.37 -12.71
N LEU A 77 -21.26 -27.20 -13.33
CA LEU A 77 -21.92 -27.04 -14.62
C LEU A 77 -21.19 -27.82 -15.72
N GLY A 78 -19.86 -27.75 -15.77
CA GLY A 78 -19.05 -28.52 -16.73
C GLY A 78 -19.23 -30.02 -16.57
N PHE A 79 -19.24 -30.55 -15.34
CA PHE A 79 -19.50 -31.96 -15.08
C PHE A 79 -20.93 -32.38 -15.44
N LYS A 80 -21.93 -31.54 -15.17
CA LYS A 80 -23.31 -31.79 -15.61
C LYS A 80 -23.42 -31.84 -17.13
N ALA A 81 -22.76 -30.92 -17.84
CA ALA A 81 -22.72 -30.91 -19.30
C ALA A 81 -22.10 -32.20 -19.84
N LEU A 82 -21.00 -32.67 -19.23
CA LEU A 82 -20.34 -33.92 -19.62
C LEU A 82 -21.15 -35.18 -19.29
N SER A 83 -21.95 -35.15 -18.21
CA SER A 83 -22.84 -36.27 -17.88
C SER A 83 -24.11 -36.30 -18.73
N GLN A 84 -24.42 -35.21 -19.45
CA GLN A 84 -25.59 -35.08 -20.31
C GLN A 84 -25.26 -35.38 -21.79
N SER A 85 -23.98 -35.40 -22.14
CA SER A 85 -23.44 -35.94 -23.39
C SER A 85 -23.18 -37.43 -23.29
#